data_AF-A0A6B2M7M1-F1
#
_entry.id   AF-A0A6B2M7M1-F1
#
_cell.length_a   1.000
_cell.length_b   1.000
_cell.length_c   1.000
_cell.angle_alpha   90.00
_cell.angle_beta   90.00
_cell.angle_gamma   90.00
#
_symmetry.space_group_name_H-M   'P 1'
#
loop_
_entity.id
_entity.type
_entity.pdbx_description
1 polymer ?
#
loop_
_entity_poly.entity_id
_entity_poly.type
_entity_poly.pdbx_seq_one_letter_code
_entity_poly.pdbx_strand_id
1 'polypeptide(L)'
;MIRLKQALGVAAAFGLSTGTAFAEPADDTLVLNEETQMVTRTSAPAHLDGAVDEVMSGWLFRGVETRAMQADDFDNPGMIFVEQAEEVWNTADGTEGKSCASCHEGPESMAGVRPVYPKWNAAAGEVRTLEMQINDCRENQMGAEKWKYTGGDMVNMTALISSVSRGMPVNVAIDGPAQSTWEQGKALYYTRTGQLELSCANCHEDNYGNMIRADHLSQG
;
A
#
# COMPACT_ATOMS: atom_id res chain seq x y z
N MET A 1 -6.35 58.87 -55.57
CA MET A 1 -5.18 57.97 -55.52
C MET A 1 -4.85 57.71 -54.05
N ILE A 2 -4.90 56.42 -53.66
CA ILE A 2 -4.10 55.76 -52.61
C ILE A 2 -4.23 56.30 -51.16
N ARG A 3 -5.08 55.66 -50.35
CA ARG A 3 -4.78 54.74 -49.20
C ARG A 3 -4.06 55.38 -48.01
N LEU A 4 -4.71 55.34 -46.84
CA LEU A 4 -4.16 54.64 -45.65
C LEU A 4 -5.26 54.42 -44.60
N LYS A 5 -5.71 53.17 -44.43
CA LYS A 5 -6.45 52.73 -43.25
C LYS A 5 -5.40 52.29 -42.22
N GLN A 6 -5.27 53.01 -41.11
CA GLN A 6 -4.52 52.51 -39.96
C GLN A 6 -5.45 51.59 -39.16
N ALA A 7 -5.26 50.28 -39.33
CA ALA A 7 -5.82 49.28 -38.44
C ALA A 7 -4.87 49.15 -37.25
N LEU A 8 -5.33 49.57 -36.08
CA LEU A 8 -4.63 49.41 -34.81
C LEU A 8 -4.72 47.93 -34.42
N GLY A 9 -3.63 47.18 -34.63
CA GLY A 9 -3.53 45.79 -34.22
C GLY A 9 -3.35 45.67 -32.71
N VAL A 10 -4.35 45.10 -32.03
CA VAL A 10 -4.20 44.65 -30.65
C VAL A 10 -3.45 43.32 -30.69
N ALA A 11 -2.15 43.36 -30.38
CA ALA A 11 -1.37 42.16 -30.13
C ALA A 11 -1.76 41.62 -28.74
N ALA A 12 -2.61 40.60 -28.70
CA ALA A 12 -2.86 39.84 -27.49
C ALA A 12 -1.60 39.00 -27.20
N ALA A 13 -0.83 39.41 -26.21
CA ALA A 13 0.26 38.61 -25.67
C ALA A 13 -0.33 37.40 -24.95
N PHE A 14 -0.35 36.24 -25.63
CA PHE A 14 -0.53 34.95 -24.96
C PHE A 14 0.72 34.69 -24.12
N GLY A 15 0.64 34.98 -22.83
CA GLY A 15 1.60 34.49 -21.86
C GLY A 15 1.46 32.97 -21.78
N LEU A 16 2.35 32.25 -22.45
CA LEU A 16 2.54 30.82 -22.20
C LEU A 16 3.10 30.69 -20.78
N SER A 17 2.22 30.42 -19.81
CA SER A 17 2.65 29.91 -18.51
C SER A 17 3.29 28.56 -18.75
N THR A 18 4.63 28.51 -18.76
CA THR A 18 5.40 27.27 -18.65
C THR A 18 5.28 26.76 -17.22
N GLY A 19 4.06 26.37 -16.81
CA GLY A 19 3.88 25.51 -15.66
C GLY A 19 4.39 24.13 -16.06
N THR A 20 5.37 23.61 -15.34
CA THR A 20 5.65 22.18 -15.36
C THR A 20 4.34 21.47 -15.02
N ALA A 21 3.78 20.74 -15.97
CA ALA A 21 2.59 19.94 -15.74
C ALA A 21 2.97 18.78 -14.82
N PHE A 22 2.89 19.00 -13.51
CA PHE A 22 2.86 17.92 -12.53
C PHE A 22 1.60 17.11 -12.81
N ALA A 23 1.73 15.78 -12.87
CA ALA A 23 0.56 14.93 -12.80
C ALA A 23 0.11 14.99 -11.34
N GLU A 24 -0.88 15.83 -11.03
CA GLU A 24 -1.33 15.93 -9.65
C GLU A 24 -2.00 14.61 -9.22
N PRO A 25 -1.84 14.18 -7.96
CA PRO A 25 -2.66 13.10 -7.42
C PRO A 25 -4.13 13.47 -7.55
N ALA A 26 -4.99 12.49 -7.86
CA ALA A 26 -6.41 12.69 -8.00
C ALA A 26 -7.02 13.33 -6.73
N ASP A 27 -7.96 14.25 -6.93
CA ASP A 27 -8.82 14.76 -5.86
C ASP A 27 -10.10 13.93 -5.83
N ASP A 28 -10.04 12.81 -5.12
CA ASP A 28 -11.07 11.77 -5.17
C ASP A 28 -11.17 11.04 -3.82
N THR A 29 -12.35 10.51 -3.51
CA THR A 29 -12.64 9.83 -2.24
C THR A 29 -12.97 8.37 -2.50
N LEU A 30 -12.21 7.46 -1.88
CA LEU A 30 -12.50 6.03 -1.95
C LEU A 30 -13.54 5.66 -0.89
N VAL A 31 -14.73 5.28 -1.34
CA VAL A 31 -15.75 4.61 -0.53
C VAL A 31 -15.84 3.16 -1.01
N LEU A 32 -15.34 2.25 -0.18
CA LEU A 32 -15.31 0.82 -0.46
C LEU A 32 -16.69 0.20 -0.22
N ASN A 33 -17.20 -0.53 -1.21
CA ASN A 33 -18.51 -1.19 -1.24
C ASN A 33 -19.67 -0.24 -0.90
N GLU A 34 -19.55 1.05 -1.24
CA GLU A 34 -20.50 2.11 -0.87
C GLU A 34 -20.72 2.31 0.66
N GLU A 35 -19.94 1.63 1.49
CA GLU A 35 -20.14 1.55 2.95
C GLU A 35 -18.98 2.16 3.74
N THR A 36 -17.73 1.85 3.35
CA THR A 36 -16.55 2.16 4.15
C THR A 36 -15.73 3.27 3.48
N GLN A 37 -15.76 4.47 4.05
CA GLN A 37 -14.87 5.54 3.62
C GLN A 37 -13.42 5.23 4.03
N MET A 38 -12.52 5.17 3.04
CA MET A 38 -11.11 4.88 3.24
C MET A 38 -10.31 6.19 3.37
N VAL A 39 -9.39 6.25 4.34
CA VAL A 39 -8.44 7.36 4.44
C VAL A 39 -7.36 7.19 3.36
N THR A 40 -7.46 7.95 2.27
CA THR A 40 -6.51 7.93 1.14
C THR A 40 -5.51 9.08 1.17
N ARG A 41 -5.72 10.09 2.00
CA ARG A 41 -4.80 11.21 2.26
C ARG A 41 -4.91 11.62 3.72
N THR A 42 -3.77 11.85 4.39
CA THR A 42 -3.73 12.38 5.76
C THR A 42 -2.39 13.07 6.02
N SER A 43 -2.27 13.80 7.13
CA SER A 43 -1.02 14.45 7.53
C SER A 43 0.09 13.42 7.71
N ALA A 44 1.30 13.76 7.29
CA ALA A 44 2.44 12.88 7.47
C ALA A 44 2.72 12.64 8.97
N PRO A 45 3.09 11.41 9.36
CA PRO A 45 3.52 11.12 10.73
C PRO A 45 4.79 11.89 11.07
N ALA A 46 4.97 12.24 12.35
CA ALA A 46 6.06 13.12 12.81
C ALA A 46 7.48 12.67 12.42
N HIS A 47 7.71 11.37 12.21
CA HIS A 47 9.03 10.86 11.80
C HIS A 47 9.38 11.12 10.32
N LEU A 48 8.42 11.61 9.53
CA LEU A 48 8.57 12.10 8.16
C LEU A 48 8.62 13.64 8.08
N ASP A 49 8.76 14.34 9.21
CA ASP A 49 8.92 15.79 9.22
C ASP A 49 10.09 16.23 8.34
N GLY A 50 9.82 17.22 7.48
CA GLY A 50 10.76 17.71 6.47
C GLY A 50 10.94 16.84 5.22
N ALA A 51 10.34 15.64 5.15
CA ALA A 51 10.33 14.81 3.95
C ALA A 51 9.06 15.03 3.11
N VAL A 52 7.88 14.91 3.73
CA VAL A 52 6.58 15.15 3.09
C VAL A 52 5.58 15.73 4.11
N ASP A 53 4.68 16.61 3.66
CA ASP A 53 3.65 17.21 4.53
C ASP A 53 2.41 16.30 4.71
N GLU A 54 2.08 15.55 3.66
CA GLU A 54 0.95 14.62 3.61
C GLU A 54 1.39 13.26 3.07
N VAL A 55 0.80 12.20 3.63
CA VAL A 55 0.91 10.86 3.08
C VAL A 55 -0.34 10.50 2.29
N MET A 56 -0.15 9.88 1.13
CA MET A 56 -1.17 9.61 0.14
C MET A 56 -1.15 8.15 -0.29
N SER A 57 -2.31 7.52 -0.35
CA SER A 57 -2.49 6.20 -0.93
C SER A 57 -2.11 6.21 -2.40
N GLY A 58 -1.41 5.17 -2.85
CA GLY A 58 -1.12 4.95 -4.27
C GLY A 58 -2.37 4.95 -5.14
N TRP A 59 -3.56 4.67 -4.59
CA TRP A 59 -4.85 4.76 -5.29
C TRP A 59 -5.06 6.15 -5.95
N LEU A 60 -4.66 7.24 -5.28
CA LEU A 60 -4.81 8.60 -5.81
C LEU A 60 -3.98 8.88 -7.07
N PHE A 61 -2.96 8.07 -7.34
CA PHE A 61 -2.08 8.26 -8.49
C PHE A 61 -2.51 7.38 -9.70
N ARG A 62 -3.60 6.61 -9.60
CA ARG A 62 -4.06 5.68 -10.64
C ARG A 62 -5.07 6.34 -11.58
N GLY A 63 -5.23 5.77 -12.78
CA GLY A 63 -6.29 6.17 -13.72
C GLY A 63 -7.69 5.86 -13.19
N VAL A 64 -8.72 6.54 -13.72
CA VAL A 64 -10.11 6.44 -13.23
C VAL A 64 -10.61 4.99 -13.21
N GLU A 65 -10.36 4.24 -14.27
CA GLU A 65 -10.80 2.83 -14.36
C GLU A 65 -10.16 1.94 -13.30
N THR A 66 -8.85 2.10 -13.06
CA THR A 66 -8.14 1.36 -12.00
C THR A 66 -8.61 1.76 -10.61
N ARG A 67 -8.95 3.04 -10.39
CA ARG A 67 -9.49 3.49 -9.11
C ARG A 67 -10.88 2.91 -8.85
N ALA A 68 -11.75 2.91 -9.85
CA ALA A 68 -13.09 2.35 -9.78
C ALA A 68 -13.07 0.85 -9.45
N MET A 69 -12.14 0.09 -10.04
CA MET A 69 -11.97 -1.35 -9.79
C MET A 69 -11.75 -1.69 -8.29
N GLN A 70 -11.16 -0.79 -7.51
CA GLN A 70 -10.94 -1.02 -6.07
C GLN A 70 -12.14 -0.60 -5.20
N ALA A 71 -13.08 0.19 -5.73
CA ALA A 71 -14.20 0.74 -4.97
C ALA A 71 -15.28 -0.29 -4.66
N ASP A 72 -15.38 -1.37 -5.44
CA ASP A 72 -16.35 -2.46 -5.25
C ASP A 72 -15.61 -3.82 -5.24
N ASP A 73 -15.84 -4.62 -4.20
CA ASP A 73 -15.27 -5.97 -4.07
C ASP A 73 -15.70 -6.91 -5.20
N PHE A 74 -16.87 -6.69 -5.80
CA PHE A 74 -17.33 -7.47 -6.95
C PHE A 74 -16.48 -7.20 -8.20
N ASP A 75 -16.06 -5.95 -8.40
CA ASP A 75 -15.23 -5.54 -9.53
C ASP A 75 -13.74 -5.76 -9.27
N ASN A 76 -13.34 -5.92 -8.01
CA ASN A 76 -11.96 -6.14 -7.61
C ASN A 76 -11.51 -7.60 -7.83
N PRO A 77 -10.67 -7.89 -8.84
CA PRO A 77 -10.24 -9.26 -9.14
C PRO A 77 -9.42 -9.89 -8.01
N GLY A 78 -8.89 -9.09 -7.08
CA GLY A 78 -8.19 -9.59 -5.89
C GLY A 78 -9.10 -10.37 -4.94
N MET A 79 -10.41 -10.06 -4.92
CA MET A 79 -11.34 -10.67 -3.98
C MET A 79 -11.63 -12.14 -4.28
N ILE A 80 -11.47 -12.58 -5.53
CA ILE A 80 -11.49 -14.00 -5.90
C ILE A 80 -10.49 -14.81 -5.05
N PHE A 81 -9.31 -14.24 -4.82
CA PHE A 81 -8.25 -14.91 -4.06
C PHE A 81 -8.46 -14.82 -2.54
N VAL A 82 -9.17 -13.79 -2.08
CA VAL A 82 -9.64 -13.68 -0.69
C VAL A 82 -10.65 -14.78 -0.39
N GLU A 83 -11.62 -15.01 -1.27
CA GLU A 83 -12.61 -16.09 -1.14
C GLU A 83 -11.94 -17.48 -1.17
N GLN A 84 -10.96 -17.69 -2.07
CA GLN A 84 -10.16 -18.92 -2.07
C GLN A 84 -9.40 -19.13 -0.75
N ALA A 85 -8.84 -18.06 -0.18
CA ALA A 85 -8.17 -18.15 1.11
C ALA A 85 -9.14 -18.45 2.25
N GLU A 86 -10.41 -18.04 2.16
CA GLU A 86 -11.42 -18.38 3.16
C GLU A 86 -11.74 -19.88 3.16
N GLU A 87 -11.74 -20.54 2.01
CA GLU A 87 -11.81 -21.99 1.92
C GLU A 87 -10.58 -22.64 2.59
N VAL A 88 -9.38 -22.15 2.29
CA VAL A 88 -8.12 -22.62 2.91
C VAL A 88 -8.12 -22.40 4.43
N TRP A 89 -8.64 -21.26 4.92
CA TRP A 89 -8.75 -20.95 6.35
C TRP A 89 -9.54 -22.02 7.11
N ASN A 90 -10.58 -22.56 6.47
CA ASN A 90 -11.46 -23.57 7.03
C ASN A 90 -10.97 -25.02 6.82
N THR A 91 -10.00 -25.22 5.91
CA THR A 91 -9.51 -26.54 5.53
C THR A 91 -8.45 -27.05 6.50
N ALA A 92 -8.62 -28.28 6.99
CA ALA A 92 -7.64 -28.93 7.84
C ALA A 92 -6.39 -29.34 7.04
N ASP A 93 -5.21 -29.10 7.59
CA ASP A 93 -3.92 -29.39 6.97
C ASP A 93 -2.89 -29.80 8.05
N GLY A 94 -1.80 -30.43 7.61
CA GLY A 94 -0.71 -30.88 8.47
C GLY A 94 -1.04 -32.10 9.33
N THR A 95 -0.05 -32.57 10.08
CA THR A 95 -0.15 -33.78 10.90
C THR A 95 -1.13 -33.65 12.07
N GLU A 96 -1.41 -32.42 12.51
CA GLU A 96 -2.32 -32.16 13.62
C GLU A 96 -3.80 -32.16 13.19
N GLY A 97 -4.09 -32.23 11.88
CA GLY A 97 -5.46 -32.26 11.36
C GLY A 97 -6.27 -31.00 11.71
N LYS A 98 -5.60 -29.86 11.83
CA LYS A 98 -6.19 -28.58 12.23
C LYS A 98 -6.29 -27.63 11.05
N SER A 99 -7.26 -26.73 11.11
CA SER A 99 -7.39 -25.57 10.22
C SER A 99 -7.09 -24.29 10.98
N CYS A 100 -6.91 -23.15 10.29
CA CYS A 100 -6.83 -21.85 10.95
C CYS A 100 -8.08 -21.61 11.82
N ALA A 101 -9.26 -21.94 11.28
CA ALA A 101 -10.54 -21.78 11.96
C ALA A 101 -10.67 -22.61 13.25
N SER A 102 -9.96 -23.73 13.35
CA SER A 102 -10.00 -24.56 14.58
C SER A 102 -9.39 -23.87 15.81
N CYS A 103 -8.55 -22.85 15.62
CA CYS A 103 -7.96 -22.06 16.70
C CYS A 103 -8.45 -20.60 16.72
N HIS A 104 -8.85 -20.07 15.56
CA HIS A 104 -9.15 -18.65 15.37
C HIS A 104 -10.59 -18.37 14.95
N GLU A 105 -11.50 -19.35 14.98
CA GLU A 105 -12.89 -19.16 14.56
C GLU A 105 -12.96 -18.65 13.10
N GLY A 106 -13.78 -17.65 12.79
CA GLY A 106 -13.80 -17.06 11.44
C GLY A 106 -12.66 -16.05 11.20
N PRO A 107 -12.38 -15.68 9.94
CA PRO A 107 -11.34 -14.72 9.59
C PRO A 107 -11.53 -13.34 10.26
N GLU A 108 -12.76 -12.98 10.64
CA GLU A 108 -13.09 -11.75 11.35
C GLU A 108 -12.38 -11.61 12.71
N SER A 109 -11.95 -12.73 13.32
CA SER A 109 -11.13 -12.69 14.54
C SER A 109 -9.77 -12.02 14.31
N MET A 110 -9.33 -11.90 13.05
CA MET A 110 -8.11 -11.21 12.64
C MET A 110 -8.31 -9.71 12.37
N ALA A 111 -9.49 -9.16 12.62
CA ALA A 111 -9.73 -7.73 12.53
C ALA A 111 -8.73 -6.95 13.43
N GLY A 112 -8.06 -5.94 12.85
CA GLY A 112 -7.05 -5.15 13.54
C GLY A 112 -5.65 -5.80 13.59
N VAL A 113 -5.47 -7.01 13.04
CA VAL A 113 -4.16 -7.64 12.95
C VAL A 113 -3.30 -6.95 11.89
N ARG A 114 -3.80 -6.77 10.66
CA ARG A 114 -3.03 -6.16 9.56
C ARG A 114 -2.46 -4.77 9.87
N PRO A 115 -3.24 -3.82 10.44
CA PRO A 115 -2.79 -2.43 10.60
C PRO A 115 -1.59 -2.24 11.54
N VAL A 116 -1.30 -3.23 12.40
CA VAL A 116 -0.22 -3.14 13.39
C VAL A 116 1.01 -4.00 13.04
N TYR A 117 0.99 -4.74 11.93
CA TYR A 117 2.14 -5.53 11.46
C TYR A 117 2.92 -4.80 10.36
N PRO A 118 4.25 -4.99 10.23
CA PRO A 118 5.12 -5.86 11.03
C PRO A 118 5.24 -5.42 12.50
N LYS A 119 5.42 -6.35 13.44
CA LYS A 119 5.52 -6.03 14.87
C LYS A 119 6.49 -6.90 15.63
N TRP A 120 6.97 -6.40 16.78
CA TRP A 120 7.78 -7.20 17.70
C TRP A 120 7.01 -8.41 18.22
N ASN A 121 7.58 -9.61 18.03
CA ASN A 121 7.11 -10.84 18.64
C ASN A 121 8.04 -11.20 19.79
N ALA A 122 7.53 -11.12 21.03
CA ALA A 122 8.33 -11.35 22.23
C ALA A 122 8.80 -12.81 22.39
N ALA A 123 8.02 -13.78 21.92
CA ALA A 123 8.39 -15.20 21.99
C ALA A 123 9.53 -15.54 21.02
N ALA A 124 9.55 -14.87 19.86
CA ALA A 124 10.58 -15.02 18.85
C ALA A 124 11.80 -14.13 19.11
N GLY A 125 11.65 -13.04 19.86
CA GLY A 125 12.71 -12.07 20.10
C GLY A 125 13.08 -11.28 18.84
N GLU A 126 12.13 -11.07 17.92
CA GLU A 126 12.35 -10.37 16.64
C GLU A 126 11.07 -9.67 16.16
N VAL A 127 11.21 -8.70 15.25
CA VAL A 127 10.08 -8.17 14.49
C VAL A 127 9.65 -9.20 13.45
N ARG A 128 8.37 -9.55 13.43
CA ARG A 128 7.79 -10.48 12.45
C ARG A 128 6.82 -9.80 11.51
N THR A 129 6.80 -10.28 10.28
CA THR A 129 5.74 -10.00 9.30
C THR A 129 4.55 -10.94 9.51
N LEU A 130 3.46 -10.71 8.77
CA LEU A 130 2.31 -11.64 8.79
C LEU A 130 2.70 -12.98 8.20
N GLU A 131 3.47 -13.00 7.12
CA GLU A 131 3.89 -14.22 6.44
C GLU A 131 4.77 -15.10 7.34
N MET A 132 5.65 -14.47 8.13
CA MET A 132 6.42 -15.17 9.17
C MET A 132 5.50 -15.79 10.22
N GLN A 133 4.49 -15.04 10.69
CA GLN A 133 3.56 -15.54 11.71
C GLN A 133 2.64 -16.65 11.18
N ILE A 134 2.18 -16.55 9.93
CA ILE A 134 1.39 -17.59 9.26
C ILE A 134 2.22 -18.88 9.17
N ASN A 135 3.46 -18.79 8.67
CA ASN A 135 4.32 -19.97 8.57
C ASN A 135 4.73 -20.55 9.92
N ASP A 136 4.86 -19.74 10.96
CA ASP A 136 5.06 -20.19 12.33
C ASP A 136 3.85 -21.01 12.83
N CYS A 137 2.62 -20.55 12.59
CA CYS A 137 1.42 -21.32 12.92
C CYS A 137 1.33 -22.63 12.11
N ARG A 138 1.62 -22.58 10.80
CA ARG A 138 1.59 -23.77 9.94
C ARG A 138 2.54 -24.85 10.44
N GLU A 139 3.80 -24.49 10.66
CA GLU A 139 4.81 -25.45 11.10
C GLU A 139 4.57 -25.94 12.53
N ASN A 140 4.34 -25.00 13.47
CA ASN A 140 4.40 -25.32 14.90
C ASN A 140 3.04 -25.65 15.54
N GLN A 141 1.92 -25.24 14.94
CA GLN A 141 0.57 -25.50 15.48
C GLN A 141 -0.23 -26.51 14.65
N MET A 142 0.03 -26.58 13.34
CA MET A 142 -0.66 -27.49 12.41
C MET A 142 0.20 -28.71 12.01
N GLY A 143 1.53 -28.63 12.17
CA GLY A 143 2.43 -29.66 11.65
C GLY A 143 2.38 -29.75 10.11
N ALA A 144 2.15 -28.61 9.46
CA ALA A 144 2.04 -28.48 8.01
C ALA A 144 3.34 -27.89 7.43
N GLU A 145 3.59 -28.14 6.15
CA GLU A 145 4.72 -27.51 5.46
C GLU A 145 4.53 -26.00 5.35
N LYS A 146 5.64 -25.26 5.49
CA LYS A 146 5.67 -23.82 5.26
C LYS A 146 5.29 -23.52 3.82
N TRP A 147 4.44 -22.51 3.65
CA TRP A 147 4.21 -21.95 2.34
C TRP A 147 5.42 -21.13 1.87
N LYS A 148 5.58 -21.06 0.55
CA LYS A 148 6.53 -20.14 -0.07
C LYS A 148 6.12 -18.70 0.29
N TYR A 149 7.09 -17.89 0.71
CA TYR A 149 6.85 -16.54 1.23
C TYR A 149 6.04 -15.66 0.26
N THR A 150 6.34 -15.73 -1.03
CA THR A 150 5.61 -14.99 -2.10
C THR A 150 4.78 -15.93 -2.97
N GLY A 151 4.42 -17.11 -2.47
CA GLY A 151 3.58 -18.09 -3.17
C GLY A 151 2.09 -17.76 -3.06
N GLY A 152 1.28 -18.32 -3.97
CA GLY A 152 -0.17 -18.05 -4.04
C GLY A 152 -0.88 -18.23 -2.70
N ASP A 153 -0.69 -19.35 -2.01
CA ASP A 153 -1.36 -19.61 -0.73
C ASP A 153 -1.05 -18.54 0.34
N MET A 154 0.21 -18.12 0.44
CA MET A 154 0.62 -17.07 1.38
C MET A 154 0.05 -15.71 1.01
N VAL A 155 0.08 -15.36 -0.28
CA VAL A 155 -0.47 -14.10 -0.79
C VAL A 155 -1.97 -14.04 -0.55
N ASN A 156 -2.70 -15.10 -0.87
CA ASN A 156 -4.15 -15.20 -0.70
C ASN A 156 -4.52 -15.10 0.79
N MET A 157 -3.85 -15.85 1.66
CA MET A 157 -4.11 -15.83 3.10
C MET A 157 -3.83 -14.45 3.72
N THR A 158 -2.74 -13.80 3.31
CA THR A 158 -2.42 -12.44 3.77
C THR A 158 -3.42 -11.42 3.25
N ALA A 159 -3.95 -11.61 2.04
CA ALA A 159 -5.03 -10.78 1.50
C ALA A 159 -6.33 -10.92 2.31
N LEU A 160 -6.70 -12.15 2.70
CA LEU A 160 -7.84 -12.40 3.60
C LEU A 160 -7.67 -11.72 4.95
N ILE A 161 -6.52 -11.88 5.61
CA ILE A 161 -6.25 -11.23 6.90
C ILE A 161 -6.26 -9.69 6.75
N SER A 162 -5.83 -9.16 5.61
CA SER A 162 -5.89 -7.73 5.32
C SER A 162 -7.31 -7.24 5.06
N SER A 163 -8.16 -8.03 4.39
CA SER A 163 -9.51 -7.60 3.97
C SER A 163 -10.43 -7.32 5.16
N VAL A 164 -10.30 -8.09 6.24
CA VAL A 164 -11.08 -7.94 7.49
C VAL A 164 -10.65 -6.75 8.36
N SER A 165 -9.59 -6.03 7.97
CA SER A 165 -9.10 -4.83 8.67
C SER A 165 -9.21 -3.55 7.83
N ARG A 166 -9.89 -3.60 6.68
CA ARG A 166 -10.05 -2.43 5.79
C ARG A 166 -10.79 -1.30 6.53
N GLY A 167 -10.37 -0.06 6.26
CA GLY A 167 -10.86 1.14 6.93
C GLY A 167 -10.16 1.47 8.25
N MET A 168 -9.42 0.53 8.85
CA MET A 168 -8.64 0.82 10.07
C MET A 168 -7.33 1.54 9.74
N PRO A 169 -6.91 2.52 10.56
CA PRO A 169 -5.65 3.24 10.33
C PRO A 169 -4.45 2.33 10.58
N VAL A 170 -3.47 2.38 9.68
CA VAL A 170 -2.15 1.74 9.89
C VAL A 170 -1.48 2.39 11.10
N ASN A 171 -1.03 1.56 12.04
CA ASN A 171 -0.47 1.99 13.31
C ASN A 171 0.63 1.01 13.78
N VAL A 172 1.73 1.00 13.03
CA VAL A 172 2.89 0.14 13.30
C VAL A 172 3.82 0.84 14.30
N ALA A 173 4.23 0.11 15.34
CA ALA A 173 5.21 0.61 16.30
C ALA A 173 6.61 0.70 15.67
N ILE A 174 7.27 1.85 15.85
CA ILE A 174 8.60 2.13 15.30
C ILE A 174 9.66 2.35 16.38
N ASP A 175 9.26 2.22 17.64
CA ASP A 175 10.06 2.47 18.84
C ASP A 175 10.20 1.20 19.68
N GLY A 176 10.80 1.35 20.87
CA GLY A 176 11.02 0.27 21.81
C GLY A 176 11.75 -0.91 21.16
N PRO A 177 11.24 -2.15 21.26
CA PRO A 177 11.93 -3.31 20.70
C PRO A 177 11.91 -3.37 19.16
N ALA A 178 11.08 -2.57 18.49
CA ALA A 178 11.05 -2.47 17.03
C ALA A 178 12.03 -1.42 16.48
N GLN A 179 12.57 -0.54 17.34
CA GLN A 179 13.38 0.61 16.93
C GLN A 179 14.56 0.23 16.04
N SER A 180 15.35 -0.77 16.43
CA SER A 180 16.55 -1.16 15.68
C SER A 180 16.21 -1.73 14.30
N THR A 181 15.08 -2.42 14.15
CA THR A 181 14.59 -2.90 12.85
C THR A 181 14.07 -1.75 12.00
N TRP A 182 13.35 -0.80 12.61
CA TRP A 182 12.88 0.40 11.91
C TRP A 182 14.05 1.25 11.40
N GLU A 183 15.08 1.48 12.22
CA GLU A 183 16.28 2.24 11.82
C GLU A 183 17.03 1.57 10.67
N GLN A 184 17.11 0.23 10.66
CA GLN A 184 17.67 -0.53 9.53
C GLN A 184 16.83 -0.35 8.25
N GLY A 185 15.50 -0.42 8.35
CA GLY A 185 14.59 -0.15 7.24
C GLY A 185 14.74 1.26 6.70
N LYS A 186 14.85 2.26 7.59
CA LYS A 186 15.11 3.66 7.22
C LYS A 186 16.45 3.81 6.49
N ALA A 187 17.52 3.22 7.02
CA ALA A 187 18.82 3.27 6.36
C ALA A 187 18.76 2.67 4.95
N LEU A 188 18.07 1.53 4.78
CA LEU A 188 17.87 0.92 3.47
C LEU A 188 17.08 1.84 2.53
N TYR A 189 15.99 2.45 3.00
CA TYR A 189 15.13 3.34 2.20
C TYR A 189 15.89 4.50 1.54
N TYR A 190 16.86 5.07 2.26
CA TYR A 190 17.70 6.18 1.78
C TYR A 190 19.03 5.74 1.16
N THR A 191 19.36 4.45 1.19
CA THR A 191 20.60 3.94 0.59
C THR A 191 20.44 3.84 -0.92
N ARG A 192 21.36 4.48 -1.66
CA ARG A 192 21.45 4.33 -3.12
C ARG A 192 22.07 2.99 -3.47
N THR A 193 21.39 2.20 -4.30
CA THR A 193 21.82 0.84 -4.66
C THR A 193 21.88 0.64 -6.17
N GLY A 194 22.61 -0.40 -6.58
CA GLY A 194 22.77 -0.81 -7.98
C GLY A 194 23.59 0.18 -8.83
N GLN A 195 23.72 -0.13 -10.13
CA GLN A 195 24.48 0.70 -11.07
C GLN A 195 23.83 2.06 -11.35
N LEU A 196 22.52 2.18 -11.15
CA LEU A 196 21.78 3.42 -11.35
C LEU A 196 21.90 4.39 -10.15
N GLU A 197 22.47 3.92 -9.03
CA GLU A 197 22.66 4.71 -7.81
C GLU A 197 21.37 5.38 -7.31
N LEU A 198 20.27 4.61 -7.24
CA LEU A 198 18.96 5.10 -6.80
C LEU A 198 18.58 4.49 -5.44
N SER A 199 17.93 5.32 -4.62
CA SER A 199 17.26 4.91 -3.37
C SER A 199 15.74 4.96 -3.55
N CYS A 200 14.99 4.42 -2.58
CA CYS A 200 13.52 4.53 -2.59
C CYS A 200 13.08 6.00 -2.60
N ALA A 201 13.74 6.82 -1.77
CA ALA A 201 13.47 8.25 -1.66
C ALA A 201 13.63 9.00 -2.98
N ASN A 202 14.58 8.60 -3.85
CA ASN A 202 14.78 9.31 -5.11
C ASN A 202 13.59 9.24 -6.08
N CYS A 203 12.75 8.20 -5.98
CA CYS A 203 11.53 8.09 -6.77
C CYS A 203 10.29 8.51 -5.98
N HIS A 204 10.20 8.09 -4.72
CA HIS A 204 8.95 8.10 -3.95
C HIS A 204 8.86 9.24 -2.92
N GLU A 205 9.94 9.98 -2.69
CA GLU A 205 9.97 11.17 -1.85
C GLU A 205 10.30 12.41 -2.69
N ASP A 206 11.39 12.34 -3.46
CA ASP A 206 11.86 13.45 -4.30
C ASP A 206 11.00 13.69 -5.56
N ASN A 207 10.26 12.66 -6.01
CA ASN A 207 9.64 12.62 -7.34
C ASN A 207 8.21 12.05 -7.39
N TYR A 208 7.54 11.82 -6.25
CA TYR A 208 6.12 11.45 -6.30
C TYR A 208 5.31 12.56 -7.01
N GLY A 209 4.28 12.19 -7.77
CA GLY A 209 3.55 13.10 -8.66
C GLY A 209 4.18 13.31 -10.05
N ASN A 210 5.44 12.89 -10.26
CA ASN A 210 6.05 12.90 -11.58
C ASN A 210 5.72 11.62 -12.36
N MET A 211 5.86 11.70 -13.68
CA MET A 211 5.78 10.54 -14.57
C MET A 211 7.18 9.98 -14.83
N ILE A 212 7.39 8.69 -14.56
CA ILE A 212 8.52 7.94 -15.10
C ILE A 212 8.02 7.11 -16.28
N ARG A 213 8.22 7.64 -17.49
CA ARG A 213 7.57 7.12 -18.71
C ARG A 213 6.05 7.14 -18.57
N ALA A 214 5.40 5.98 -18.52
CA ALA A 214 3.95 5.86 -18.45
C ALA A 214 3.44 5.70 -17.00
N ASP A 215 4.34 5.59 -16.03
CA ASP A 215 3.99 5.33 -14.64
C ASP A 215 3.97 6.64 -13.84
N HIS A 216 2.84 6.88 -13.18
CA HIS A 216 2.66 8.01 -12.28
C HIS A 216 3.21 7.64 -10.89
N LEU A 217 4.32 8.24 -10.48
CA LEU A 217 5.00 7.91 -9.24
C LEU A 217 4.14 8.28 -8.01
N SER A 218 3.83 7.29 -7.17
CA SER A 218 3.27 7.48 -5.82
C SER A 218 4.37 7.58 -4.76
N GLN A 219 4.00 7.72 -3.49
CA GLN A 219 4.93 7.75 -2.35
C GLN A 219 5.48 6.36 -1.93
N GLY A 220 5.25 5.35 -2.77
CA GLY A 220 5.54 3.93 -2.57
C GLY A 220 4.45 3.09 -3.19
#